data_AF-A0A352FRY8-F1
#
_entry.id   AF-A0A352FRY8-F1
#
_cell.length_a   1.000
_cell.length_b   1.000
_cell.length_c   1.000
_cell.angle_alpha   90.00
_cell.angle_beta   90.00
_cell.angle_gamma   90.00
#
_symmetry.space_group_name_H-M   'P 1'
#
loop_
_entity.id
_entity.type
_entity.pdbx_description
1 polymer ?
#
loop_
_entity_poly.entity_id
_entity_poly.type
_entity_poly.pdbx_seq_one_letter_code
_entity_poly.pdbx_strand_id
1 'polypeptide(L)' 'MSSAVVNKTSFKREQKYVTQRIAELREELENLIDYLDLLEARALNFGKQRYSTEQVKKVLGIK' A
#
# COMPACT_ATOMS: atom_id res chain seq x y z
N MET A 1 32.31 18.02 26.58
CA MET A 1 31.06 17.25 26.78
C MET A 1 31.40 15.77 26.83
N SER A 2 30.81 14.99 27.75
CA SER A 2 31.21 13.60 28.01
C SER A 2 30.84 12.65 26.85
N SER A 3 31.74 11.74 26.49
CA SER A 3 31.60 10.78 25.37
C SER A 3 30.36 9.89 25.48
N ALA A 4 29.93 9.57 26.70
CA ALA A 4 28.72 8.78 26.96
C ALA A 4 27.43 9.48 26.49
N VAL A 5 27.39 10.82 26.56
CA VAL A 5 26.23 11.61 26.13
C VAL A 5 26.13 11.61 24.60
N VAL A 6 27.28 11.70 23.92
CA VAL A 6 27.36 11.68 22.44
C VAL A 6 26.90 10.33 21.89
N ASN A 7 27.36 9.21 22.48
CA ASN A 7 26.95 7.87 22.05
C ASN A 7 25.45 7.62 22.25
N LYS A 8 24.88 8.07 23.37
CA LYS A 8 23.43 7.95 23.64
C LYS A 8 22.59 8.75 22.65
N THR A 9 23.06 9.92 22.22
CA THR A 9 22.37 10.71 21.19
C THR A 9 22.49 10.11 19.79
N SER A 10 23.61 9.49 19.45
CA SER A 10 23.82 8.77 18.19
C SER A 10 22.84 7.59 18.06
N PHE A 11 22.79 6.73 19.09
CA PHE A 11 21.92 5.56 19.12
C PHE A 11 20.43 5.92 18.97
N LYS A 12 19.98 7.00 19.62
CA LYS A 12 18.60 7.48 19.47
C LYS A 12 18.26 7.92 18.03
N ARG A 13 19.21 8.52 17.31
CA ARG A 13 19.00 8.93 15.91
C ARG A 13 18.92 7.72 15.01
N GLU A 14 19.80 6.74 15.21
CA GLU A 14 19.79 5.49 14.47
C GLU A 14 18.49 4.71 14.72
N GLN A 15 18.05 4.59 15.97
CA GLN A 15 16.78 3.96 16.32
C GLN A 15 15.58 4.65 15.63
N LYS A 16 15.56 5.99 15.60
CA LYS A 16 14.52 6.75 14.91
C LYS A 16 14.55 6.47 13.40
N TYR A 17 15.74 6.48 12.79
CA TYR A 17 15.92 6.19 11.37
C TYR A 17 15.43 4.79 11.01
N VAL A 18 15.83 3.78 11.78
CA VAL A 18 15.39 2.39 11.56
C VAL A 18 13.87 2.26 11.71
N THR A 19 13.28 2.88 12.72
CA THR A 19 11.83 2.84 12.94
C THR A 19 11.08 3.49 11.77
N GLN A 20 11.57 4.64 11.29
CA GLN A 20 11.00 5.31 10.13
C GLN A 20 11.13 4.46 8.87
N ARG A 21 12.29 3.84 8.63
CA ARG A 21 12.48 2.98 7.46
C ARG A 21 11.59 1.74 7.50
N ILE A 22 11.35 1.17 8.68
CA ILE A 22 10.39 0.06 8.84
C ILE A 22 8.97 0.51 8.50
N ALA A 23 8.56 1.72 8.91
CA ALA A 23 7.24 2.25 8.57
C ALA A 23 7.08 2.45 7.05
N GLU A 24 8.08 3.05 6.39
CA GLU A 24 8.09 3.22 4.93
C GLU A 24 8.01 1.88 4.20
N LEU A 25 8.80 0.88 4.63
CA LEU A 25 8.77 -0.46 4.02
C LEU A 25 7.42 -1.16 4.20
N ARG A 26 6.70 -0.92 5.31
CA ARG A 26 5.36 -1.46 5.51
C ARG A 26 4.36 -0.83 4.56
N GLU A 27 4.43 0.49 4.37
CA GLU A 27 3.59 1.21 3.40
C GLU A 27 3.89 0.76 1.96
N GLU A 28 5.17 0.62 1.58
CA GLU A 28 5.57 0.07 0.29
C GLU A 28 5.01 -1.35 0.06
N LEU A 29 5.01 -2.19 1.11
CA LEU A 29 4.44 -3.54 1.07
C LEU A 29 2.91 -3.51 0.89
N GLU A 30 2.20 -2.69 1.64
CA GLU A 30 0.74 -2.53 1.53
C GLU A 30 0.35 -2.07 0.13
N ASN A 31 1.04 -1.08 -0.43
CA ASN A 31 0.82 -0.62 -1.79
C ASN A 31 1.03 -1.74 -2.84
N LEU A 32 2.00 -2.62 -2.62
CA LEU A 32 2.24 -3.75 -3.52
C LEU A 32 1.12 -4.80 -3.42
N ILE A 33 0.62 -5.05 -2.22
CA ILE A 33 -0.51 -5.96 -2.00
C ILE A 33 -1.76 -5.41 -2.71
N ASP A 34 -2.10 -4.13 -2.53
CA ASP A 34 -3.23 -3.49 -3.21
C ASP A 34 -3.11 -3.59 -4.74
N TYR A 35 -1.89 -3.46 -5.27
CA TYR A 35 -1.65 -3.61 -6.70
C TYR A 35 -1.83 -5.06 -7.18
N LEU A 36 -1.42 -6.05 -6.38
CA LEU A 36 -1.65 -7.46 -6.69
C LEU A 36 -3.14 -7.80 -6.69
N ASP A 37 -3.91 -7.29 -5.74
CA ASP A 37 -5.37 -7.48 -5.71
C ASP A 37 -6.05 -6.92 -6.96
N LEU A 38 -5.61 -5.74 -7.43
CA LEU A 38 -6.07 -5.15 -8.69
C LEU A 38 -5.75 -6.07 -9.89
N LEU A 39 -4.54 -6.62 -9.94
CA LEU A 39 -4.12 -7.52 -11.02
C LEU A 39 -4.90 -8.83 -10.99
N GLU A 40 -5.13 -9.41 -9.81
CA GLU A 40 -5.94 -10.60 -9.63
C GLU A 40 -7.38 -10.35 -10.09
N ALA A 41 -7.99 -9.23 -9.65
CA ALA A 41 -9.32 -8.84 -10.10
C ALA A 41 -9.39 -8.66 -11.63
N ARG A 42 -8.35 -8.11 -12.25
CA ARG A 42 -8.26 -7.99 -13.72
C ARG A 42 -8.13 -9.35 -14.39
N ALA A 43 -7.32 -10.25 -13.85
CA ALA A 43 -7.13 -11.60 -14.38
C ALA A 43 -8.45 -12.40 -14.28
N LEU A 44 -9.14 -12.35 -13.14
CA LEU A 44 -10.45 -12.98 -12.95
C LEU A 44 -11.54 -12.40 -13.86
N ASN A 45 -11.39 -11.14 -14.27
CA ASN A 45 -12.30 -10.49 -15.22
C ASN A 45 -11.82 -10.57 -16.67
N PHE A 46 -10.69 -11.21 -16.94
CA PHE A 46 -10.20 -11.41 -18.29
C PHE A 46 -11.19 -12.28 -19.07
N GLY A 47 -11.55 -11.84 -20.28
CA GLY A 47 -12.53 -12.53 -21.13
C GLY A 47 -14.01 -12.32 -20.74
N LYS A 48 -14.32 -11.67 -19.60
CA LYS A 48 -15.70 -11.30 -19.28
C LYS A 48 -16.15 -10.11 -20.11
N GLN A 49 -17.43 -10.10 -20.49
CA GLN A 49 -18.04 -8.96 -21.16
C GLN A 49 -17.96 -7.73 -20.24
N ARG A 50 -17.37 -6.64 -20.76
CA ARG A 50 -17.42 -5.35 -20.08
C ARG A 50 -18.79 -4.73 -20.31
N TYR A 51 -19.45 -4.37 -19.23
CA TYR A 51 -20.72 -3.66 -19.29
C TYR A 51 -20.48 -2.16 -19.38
N SER A 52 -21.22 -1.48 -20.25
CA SER A 52 -21.34 -0.03 -20.20
C SER A 52 -22.18 0.40 -18.99
N THR A 53 -22.05 1.65 -18.57
CA THR A 53 -22.86 2.22 -17.48
C THR A 53 -24.35 1.97 -17.67
N GLU A 54 -24.86 2.14 -18.90
CA GLU A 54 -26.27 1.92 -19.23
C GLU A 54 -26.66 0.44 -19.14
N GLN A 55 -25.76 -0.48 -19.49
CA GLN A 55 -25.99 -1.91 -19.32
C GLN A 55 -26.01 -2.30 -17.84
N VAL A 56 -25.11 -1.74 -17.01
CA VAL A 56 -25.10 -1.97 -15.56
C VAL A 56 -26.39 -1.43 -14.92
N LYS A 57 -26.79 -0.20 -15.24
CA LYS A 57 -28.06 0.40 -14.76
C LYS A 57 -29.26 -0.48 -15.10
N LYS A 58 -29.33 -0.98 -16.33
CA LYS A 58 -30.40 -1.89 -16.78
C LYS A 58 -30.44 -3.19 -15.99
N VAL A 59 -29.28 -3.79 -15.70
CA VAL A 59 -29.18 -5.02 -14.89
C VAL A 59 -29.59 -4.77 -13.44
N LEU A 60 -29.24 -3.61 -12.89
CA LEU A 60 -29.53 -3.24 -11.50
C LEU A 60 -30.91 -2.59 -11.30
N GLY A 61 -31.68 -2.38 -12.38
CA GLY A 61 -32.98 -1.72 -12.31
C GLY A 61 -32.93 -0.23 -11.96
N ILE A 62 -31.76 0.41 -12.15
CA ILE A 62 -31.56 1.84 -11.90
C ILE A 62 -31.98 2.59 -13.17
N LYS A 63 -32.90 3.55 -13.02
CA LYS A 63 -33.35 4.43 -14.12
C LYS A 63 -32.40 5.59 -14.34
#